data_AF-A0A930MDQ0-F1
#
_entry.id   AF-A0A930MDQ0-F1
#
_cell.length_a   1.000
_cell.length_b   1.000
_cell.length_c   1.000
_cell.angle_alpha   90.00
_cell.angle_beta   90.00
_cell.angle_gamma   90.00
#
_symmetry.space_group_name_H-M   'P 1'
#
loop_
_entity.id
_entity.type
_entity.pdbx_description
1 polymer ?
#
loop_
_entity_poly.entity_id
_entity_poly.type
_entity_poly.pdbx_seq_one_letter_code
_entity_poly.pdbx_strand_id
1 'polypeptide(L)'
;MRIVVAGAGQLGYSIASLLSEEGMDIVVVDGVSKQLEAAKTTLDVLTVEANIASPITMNDPDINSADILIAVTESDEVNIVACVLAKKHGIRHTIARIRDMKVTVEAGKYLKENFDIDLVLNPELITANEINRILMTPAALNVEDFAQGKVQLFETRIRRHAPIARIPLKDLTLPQGVLAGLIFRDHRMIIPHGDDMFLPGDNAYFIGLQERIEEFSQSLVPSDTKKLARVAIIGAGRTGRALALMLERQGVQVKVIDRSRERCELLAGMMSTGLAIC
;
A
#
# COMPACT_ATOMS: atom_id res chain seq x y z
N MET A 1 -3.04 25.29 7.72
CA MET A 1 -2.98 24.48 6.49
C MET A 1 -4.37 23.95 6.26
N ARG A 2 -4.98 24.26 5.12
CA ARG A 2 -6.37 23.88 4.82
C ARG A 2 -6.41 22.75 3.81
N ILE A 3 -7.25 21.74 4.06
CA ILE A 3 -7.40 20.56 3.21
C ILE A 3 -8.86 20.40 2.80
N VAL A 4 -9.09 20.28 1.50
CA VAL A 4 -10.41 19.94 0.94
C VAL A 4 -10.47 18.44 0.71
N VAL A 5 -11.47 17.77 1.29
CA VAL A 5 -11.81 16.37 1.02
C VAL A 5 -13.07 16.34 0.16
N ALA A 6 -12.91 16.00 -1.11
CA ALA A 6 -14.02 15.92 -2.06
C ALA A 6 -14.58 14.50 -2.16
N GLY A 7 -15.81 14.34 -1.70
CA GLY A 7 -16.55 13.10 -1.51
C GLY A 7 -16.70 12.78 -0.04
N ALA A 8 -17.93 12.75 0.47
CA ALA A 8 -18.29 12.46 1.86
C ALA A 8 -18.74 11.00 2.08
N GLY A 9 -18.45 10.11 1.13
CA GLY A 9 -18.62 8.66 1.33
C GLY A 9 -17.69 8.12 2.43
N GLN A 10 -17.75 6.81 2.69
CA GLN A 10 -17.01 6.18 3.80
C GLN A 10 -15.52 6.54 3.86
N LEU A 11 -14.82 6.54 2.71
CA LEU A 11 -13.40 6.86 2.67
C LEU A 11 -13.13 8.33 2.96
N GLY A 12 -13.91 9.25 2.38
CA GLY A 12 -13.75 10.68 2.62
C GLY A 12 -14.08 11.06 4.06
N TYR A 13 -15.14 10.48 4.64
CA TYR A 13 -15.43 10.61 6.06
C TYR A 13 -14.25 10.13 6.92
N SER A 14 -13.69 8.96 6.62
CA SER A 14 -12.56 8.39 7.39
C SER A 14 -11.31 9.27 7.32
N ILE A 15 -11.00 9.80 6.13
CA ILE A 15 -9.89 10.75 5.93
C ILE A 15 -10.15 12.04 6.70
N ALA A 16 -11.35 12.60 6.60
CA ALA A 16 -11.73 13.83 7.31
C ALA A 16 -11.65 13.64 8.84
N SER A 17 -12.12 12.51 9.37
CA SER A 17 -12.05 12.19 10.79
C SER A 17 -10.61 12.15 11.30
N LEU A 18 -9.75 11.38 10.62
CA LEU A 18 -8.35 11.25 11.02
C LEU A 18 -7.61 12.60 10.98
N LEU A 19 -7.85 13.41 9.95
CA LEU A 19 -7.17 14.70 9.83
C LEU A 19 -7.74 15.75 10.79
N SER A 20 -9.04 15.74 11.05
CA SER A 20 -9.68 16.61 12.04
C SER A 20 -9.17 16.30 13.45
N GLU A 21 -9.00 15.02 13.80
CA GLU A 21 -8.39 14.58 15.06
C GLU A 21 -6.94 15.07 15.24
N GLU A 22 -6.19 15.21 14.14
CA GLU A 22 -4.84 15.79 14.12
C GLU A 22 -4.84 17.35 14.15
N GLY A 23 -6.01 17.98 14.29
CA GLY A 23 -6.16 19.44 14.43
C GLY A 23 -6.02 20.21 13.12
N MET A 24 -6.27 19.56 11.98
CA MET A 24 -6.21 20.16 10.65
C MET A 24 -7.50 20.91 10.30
N ASP A 25 -7.39 21.99 9.51
CA ASP A 25 -8.56 22.72 8.98
C ASP A 25 -9.11 22.01 7.74
N ILE A 26 -10.25 21.33 7.89
CA ILE A 26 -10.83 20.44 6.88
C ILE A 26 -12.14 21.01 6.34
N VAL A 27 -12.26 20.99 5.01
CA VAL A 27 -13.50 21.25 4.28
C VAL A 27 -13.92 19.97 3.55
N VAL A 28 -15.07 19.41 3.89
CA VAL A 28 -15.65 18.26 3.21
C VAL A 28 -16.67 18.72 2.17
N VAL A 29 -16.48 18.32 0.92
CA VAL A 29 -17.34 18.72 -0.20
C VAL A 29 -18.04 17.48 -0.77
N ASP A 30 -19.35 17.51 -0.92
CA ASP A 30 -20.09 16.44 -1.63
C ASP A 30 -21.31 17.02 -2.35
N GLY A 31 -21.71 16.43 -3.47
CA GLY A 31 -22.90 16.87 -4.22
C GLY A 31 -24.23 16.38 -3.62
N VAL A 32 -24.18 15.51 -2.61
CA VAL A 32 -25.35 14.92 -1.96
C VAL A 32 -25.37 15.30 -0.49
N SER A 33 -26.24 16.23 -0.11
CA SER A 33 -26.46 16.67 1.28
C SER A 33 -26.44 15.52 2.30
N LYS A 34 -27.14 14.41 2.02
CA LYS A 34 -27.23 13.25 2.92
C LYS A 34 -25.88 12.63 3.29
N GLN A 35 -24.89 12.67 2.40
CA GLN A 35 -23.56 12.12 2.68
C GLN A 35 -22.76 13.02 3.64
N LEU A 36 -23.06 14.33 3.68
CA LEU A 36 -22.39 15.29 4.54
C LEU A 36 -22.90 15.25 5.99
N GLU A 37 -24.13 14.79 6.23
CA GLU A 37 -24.77 14.83 7.55
C GLU A 37 -23.94 14.15 8.65
N ALA A 38 -23.29 13.02 8.33
CA ALA A 38 -22.41 12.34 9.27
C ALA A 38 -21.23 13.25 9.66
N ALA A 39 -20.45 13.71 8.67
CA ALA A 39 -19.29 14.57 8.91
C ALA A 39 -19.67 15.88 9.63
N LYS A 40 -20.78 16.50 9.23
CA LYS A 40 -21.29 17.74 9.82
C LYS A 40 -21.67 17.62 11.30
N THR A 41 -22.15 16.44 11.71
CA THR A 41 -22.67 16.22 13.06
C THR A 41 -21.61 15.68 14.02
N THR A 42 -20.64 14.90 13.51
CA THR A 42 -19.70 14.16 14.35
C THR A 42 -18.27 14.66 14.30
N LEU A 43 -17.89 15.47 13.30
CA LEU A 43 -16.53 15.95 13.10
C LEU A 43 -16.46 17.47 13.20
N ASP A 44 -15.31 17.99 13.63
CA ASP A 44 -15.01 19.43 13.61
C ASP A 44 -14.47 19.81 12.23
N VAL A 45 -15.39 19.93 11.25
CA VAL A 45 -15.08 20.21 9.85
C VAL A 45 -16.12 21.13 9.23
N LEU A 46 -15.74 21.91 8.22
CA LEU A 46 -16.69 22.64 7.38
C LEU A 46 -17.26 21.69 6.32
N THR A 47 -18.58 21.70 6.10
CA THR A 47 -19.20 20.91 5.03
C THR A 47 -19.80 21.82 3.95
N VAL A 48 -19.53 21.54 2.69
CA VAL A 48 -20.06 22.28 1.53
C VAL A 48 -20.79 21.33 0.60
N GLU A 49 -22.06 21.61 0.31
CA GLU A 49 -22.82 20.87 -0.69
C GLU A 49 -22.55 21.45 -2.08
N ALA A 50 -21.71 20.76 -2.88
CA ALA A 50 -21.35 21.21 -4.21
C ALA A 50 -20.84 20.08 -5.11
N ASN A 51 -21.00 20.26 -6.42
CA ASN A 51 -20.34 19.40 -7.40
C ASN A 51 -18.87 19.81 -7.54
N ILE A 52 -17.94 19.01 -7.01
CA ILE A 52 -16.50 19.32 -7.06
C ILE A 52 -15.92 19.36 -8.49
N ALA A 53 -16.53 18.68 -9.45
CA ALA A 53 -16.12 18.74 -10.86
C ALA A 53 -16.64 19.98 -11.61
N SER A 54 -17.36 20.87 -10.92
CA SER A 54 -17.80 22.15 -11.49
C SER A 54 -16.74 23.23 -11.28
N PRO A 55 -16.33 23.98 -12.33
CA PRO A 55 -15.45 25.13 -12.18
C PRO A 55 -16.00 26.19 -11.21
N ILE A 56 -17.32 26.32 -11.11
CA ILE A 56 -17.97 27.31 -10.23
C ILE A 56 -17.67 27.01 -8.76
N THR A 57 -17.56 25.74 -8.39
CA THR A 57 -17.23 25.30 -7.03
C THR A 57 -15.84 25.76 -6.60
N MET A 58 -14.89 25.89 -7.55
CA MET A 58 -13.55 26.38 -7.26
C MET A 58 -13.49 27.90 -7.01
N ASN A 59 -14.59 28.64 -7.22
CA ASN A 59 -14.69 30.05 -6.84
C ASN A 59 -15.07 30.22 -5.36
N ASP A 60 -15.50 29.15 -4.70
CA ASP A 60 -15.80 29.19 -3.27
C ASP A 60 -14.49 29.50 -2.50
N PRO A 61 -14.45 30.56 -1.67
CA PRO A 61 -13.24 30.94 -0.94
C PRO A 61 -12.77 29.86 0.03
N ASP A 62 -13.67 29.03 0.56
CA ASP A 62 -13.29 27.95 1.48
C ASP A 62 -12.63 26.77 0.75
N ILE A 63 -12.89 26.62 -0.55
CA ILE A 63 -12.28 25.58 -1.39
C ILE A 63 -11.00 26.11 -2.05
N ASN A 64 -11.05 27.29 -2.66
CA ASN A 64 -9.93 27.86 -3.41
C ASN A 64 -8.71 28.20 -2.54
N SER A 65 -8.95 28.53 -1.26
CA SER A 65 -7.87 28.81 -0.30
C SER A 65 -7.12 27.57 0.20
N ALA A 66 -7.52 26.36 -0.23
CA ALA A 66 -6.92 25.12 0.24
C ALA A 66 -5.48 24.93 -0.25
N ASP A 67 -4.64 24.38 0.63
CA ASP A 67 -3.29 23.96 0.29
C ASP A 67 -3.30 22.60 -0.45
N ILE A 68 -4.25 21.74 -0.08
CA ILE A 68 -4.38 20.36 -0.57
C ILE A 68 -5.84 20.07 -0.94
N LEU A 69 -6.06 19.43 -2.08
CA LEU A 69 -7.34 18.82 -2.45
C LEU A 69 -7.20 17.30 -2.61
N ILE A 70 -8.07 16.56 -1.92
CA ILE A 70 -8.14 15.09 -1.93
C ILE A 70 -9.48 14.68 -2.55
N ALA A 71 -9.45 14.20 -3.80
CA ALA A 71 -10.63 13.74 -4.51
C ALA A 71 -10.85 12.23 -4.35
N VAL A 72 -11.88 11.87 -3.58
CA VAL A 72 -12.20 10.50 -3.16
C VAL A 72 -13.67 10.13 -3.43
N THR A 73 -14.30 10.79 -4.40
CA THR A 73 -15.66 10.49 -4.85
C THR A 73 -15.73 9.11 -5.52
N GLU A 74 -16.95 8.60 -5.76
CA GLU A 74 -17.15 7.30 -6.40
C GLU A 74 -16.71 7.25 -7.87
N SER A 75 -16.63 8.38 -8.58
CA SER A 75 -16.21 8.40 -9.99
C SER A 75 -14.75 8.79 -10.12
N ASP A 76 -13.99 7.97 -10.84
CA ASP A 76 -12.58 8.26 -11.14
C ASP A 76 -12.48 9.51 -12.04
N GLU A 77 -13.43 9.68 -12.97
CA GLU A 77 -13.54 10.83 -13.86
C GLU A 77 -13.77 12.14 -13.08
N VAL A 78 -14.69 12.12 -12.11
CA VAL A 78 -14.94 13.26 -11.21
C VAL A 78 -13.68 13.60 -10.43
N ASN A 79 -12.95 12.60 -9.92
CA ASN A 79 -11.73 12.83 -9.16
C ASN A 79 -10.61 13.45 -10.02
N ILE A 80 -10.43 12.97 -11.25
CA ILE A 80 -9.48 13.53 -12.20
C ILE A 80 -9.83 14.99 -12.53
N VAL A 81 -11.09 15.27 -12.89
CA VAL A 81 -11.54 16.61 -13.24
C VAL A 81 -11.41 17.57 -12.07
N ALA A 82 -11.79 17.15 -10.86
CA ALA A 82 -11.65 17.94 -9.65
C ALA A 82 -10.19 18.36 -9.40
N CYS A 83 -9.24 17.42 -9.49
CA CYS A 83 -7.82 17.71 -9.30
C CYS A 83 -7.26 18.65 -10.37
N VAL A 84 -7.66 18.47 -11.65
CA VAL A 84 -7.24 19.37 -12.74
C VAL A 84 -7.76 20.79 -12.51
N LEU A 85 -9.04 20.92 -12.13
CA LEU A 85 -9.63 22.22 -11.82
C LEU A 85 -8.95 22.87 -10.62
N ALA A 86 -8.71 22.11 -9.55
CA ALA A 86 -8.02 22.56 -8.35
C ALA A 86 -6.65 23.16 -8.66
N LYS A 87 -5.83 22.43 -9.45
CA LYS A 87 -4.51 22.90 -9.89
C LYS A 87 -4.58 24.18 -10.68
N LYS A 88 -5.52 24.28 -11.63
CA LYS A 88 -5.73 25.49 -12.44
C LYS A 88 -6.16 26.71 -11.60
N HIS A 89 -6.78 26.49 -10.44
CA HIS A 89 -7.18 27.55 -9.52
C HIS A 89 -6.12 27.85 -8.45
N GLY A 90 -4.96 27.18 -8.47
CA GLY A 90 -3.82 27.50 -7.61
C GLY A 90 -3.68 26.64 -6.35
N ILE A 91 -4.52 25.61 -6.17
CA ILE A 91 -4.34 24.63 -5.10
C ILE A 91 -3.03 23.88 -5.34
N ARG A 92 -2.14 23.90 -4.33
CA ARG A 92 -0.75 23.48 -4.48
C ARG A 92 -0.59 21.98 -4.65
N HIS A 93 -1.39 21.19 -3.91
CA HIS A 93 -1.30 19.74 -3.91
C HIS A 93 -2.62 19.08 -4.22
N THR A 94 -2.62 18.10 -5.12
CA THR A 94 -3.82 17.33 -5.50
C THR A 94 -3.59 15.83 -5.41
N ILE A 95 -4.54 15.15 -4.79
CA ILE A 95 -4.54 13.70 -4.59
C ILE A 95 -5.84 13.14 -5.18
N ALA A 96 -5.74 12.24 -6.15
CA ALA A 96 -6.90 11.60 -6.76
C ALA A 96 -6.97 10.12 -6.41
N ARG A 97 -8.15 9.65 -5.97
CA ARG A 97 -8.47 8.23 -5.93
C ARG A 97 -8.91 7.76 -7.31
N ILE A 98 -8.21 6.78 -7.86
CA ILE A 98 -8.55 6.14 -9.14
C ILE A 98 -8.55 4.64 -8.93
N ARG A 99 -9.67 3.98 -9.21
CA ARG A 99 -9.86 2.54 -8.96
C ARG A 99 -9.66 1.71 -10.23
N ASP A 100 -9.80 2.31 -11.41
CA ASP A 100 -9.51 1.63 -12.68
C ASP A 100 -8.02 1.28 -12.77
N MET A 101 -7.75 -0.02 -12.83
CA MET A 101 -6.41 -0.59 -12.89
C MET A 101 -5.70 -0.29 -14.22
N LYS A 102 -6.42 -0.17 -15.33
CA LYS A 102 -5.82 0.19 -16.62
C LYS A 102 -5.25 1.60 -16.55
N VAL A 103 -6.03 2.51 -15.98
CA VAL A 103 -5.65 3.92 -15.79
C VAL A 103 -4.46 4.04 -14.81
N THR A 104 -4.44 3.26 -13.74
CA THR A 104 -3.41 3.42 -12.70
C THR A 104 -2.10 2.70 -13.00
N VAL A 105 -2.12 1.53 -13.67
CA VAL A 105 -0.90 0.78 -14.01
C VAL A 105 -0.23 1.32 -15.27
N GLU A 106 -1.00 1.74 -16.28
CA GLU A 106 -0.44 2.18 -17.56
C GLU A 106 -0.38 3.71 -17.69
N ALA A 107 -1.31 4.43 -17.07
CA ALA A 107 -1.43 5.88 -17.22
C ALA A 107 -1.11 6.68 -15.95
N GLY A 108 -0.62 6.07 -14.87
CA GLY A 108 -0.24 6.82 -13.65
C GLY A 108 0.80 7.92 -13.92
N LYS A 109 1.81 7.62 -14.74
CA LYS A 109 2.80 8.61 -15.20
C LYS A 109 2.17 9.66 -16.13
N TYR A 110 1.30 9.22 -17.04
CA TYR A 110 0.58 10.10 -17.97
C TYR A 110 -0.34 11.09 -17.24
N LEU A 111 -1.03 10.67 -16.18
CA LEU A 111 -1.89 11.52 -15.36
C LEU A 111 -1.08 12.60 -14.62
N LYS A 112 0.08 12.23 -14.08
CA LYS A 112 0.96 13.20 -13.44
C LYS A 112 1.54 14.20 -14.44
N GLU A 113 2.00 13.71 -15.60
CA GLU A 113 2.68 14.54 -16.61
C GLU A 113 1.72 15.40 -17.45
N ASN A 114 0.46 14.98 -17.65
CA ASN A 114 -0.47 15.65 -18.58
C ASN A 114 -1.72 16.24 -17.91
N PHE A 115 -2.04 15.84 -16.67
CA PHE A 115 -3.21 16.34 -15.93
C PHE A 115 -2.84 17.05 -14.63
N ASP A 116 -1.53 17.25 -14.36
CA ASP A 116 -1.00 17.92 -13.17
C ASP A 116 -1.49 17.35 -11.83
N ILE A 117 -1.82 16.05 -11.77
CA ILE A 117 -2.23 15.39 -10.53
C ILE A 117 -0.98 14.93 -9.77
N ASP A 118 -0.71 15.48 -8.58
CA ASP A 118 0.56 15.21 -7.87
C ASP A 118 0.68 13.75 -7.41
N LEU A 119 -0.44 13.19 -6.93
CA LEU A 119 -0.51 11.83 -6.41
C LEU A 119 -1.80 11.14 -6.85
N VAL A 120 -1.65 9.95 -7.42
CA VAL A 120 -2.76 9.05 -7.74
C VAL A 120 -2.71 7.85 -6.81
N LEU A 121 -3.82 7.54 -6.16
CA LEU A 121 -3.95 6.39 -5.26
C LEU A 121 -4.99 5.42 -5.79
N ASN A 122 -4.59 4.15 -5.93
CA ASN A 122 -5.50 3.03 -6.17
C ASN A 122 -5.57 2.17 -4.90
N PRO A 123 -6.61 2.29 -4.07
CA PRO A 123 -6.74 1.53 -2.83
C PRO A 123 -6.69 0.02 -3.05
N GLU A 124 -7.29 -0.47 -4.14
CA GLU A 124 -7.32 -1.89 -4.45
C GLU A 124 -5.93 -2.44 -4.82
N LEU A 125 -5.12 -1.66 -5.55
CA LEU A 125 -3.74 -2.03 -5.85
C LEU A 125 -2.84 -1.94 -4.61
N ILE A 126 -2.99 -0.90 -3.79
CA ILE A 126 -2.25 -0.76 -2.53
C ILE A 126 -2.54 -1.95 -1.62
N THR A 127 -3.81 -2.34 -1.49
CA THR A 127 -4.22 -3.49 -0.69
C THR A 127 -3.66 -4.79 -1.26
N ALA A 128 -3.75 -4.99 -2.58
CA ALA A 128 -3.19 -6.17 -3.24
C ALA A 128 -1.67 -6.26 -3.08
N ASN A 129 -0.96 -5.14 -3.19
CA ASN A 129 0.48 -5.05 -2.95
C ASN A 129 0.83 -5.44 -1.52
N GLU A 130 0.07 -4.99 -0.52
CA GLU A 130 0.33 -5.33 0.88
C GLU A 130 0.08 -6.82 1.15
N ILE A 131 -1.00 -7.38 0.61
CA ILE A 131 -1.25 -8.83 0.70
C ILE A 131 -0.13 -9.61 0.01
N ASN A 132 0.26 -9.18 -1.21
CA ASN A 132 1.35 -9.80 -1.95
C ASN A 132 2.66 -9.73 -1.16
N ARG A 133 2.98 -8.58 -0.56
CA ARG A 133 4.15 -8.41 0.31
C ARG A 133 4.10 -9.41 1.46
N ILE A 134 2.99 -9.51 2.18
CA ILE A 134 2.84 -10.47 3.29
C ILE A 134 3.01 -11.93 2.83
N LEU A 135 2.48 -12.30 1.66
CA LEU A 135 2.55 -13.65 1.10
C LEU A 135 3.93 -14.00 0.53
N MET A 136 4.56 -13.03 -0.13
CA MET A 136 5.83 -13.15 -0.85
C MET A 136 7.02 -12.75 -0.01
N THR A 137 6.82 -12.19 1.18
CA THR A 137 7.81 -12.23 2.25
C THR A 137 7.77 -13.66 2.77
N PRO A 138 8.65 -14.56 2.28
CA PRO A 138 8.75 -15.87 2.88
C PRO A 138 9.04 -15.70 4.37
N ALA A 139 8.71 -16.72 5.15
CA ALA A 139 9.23 -16.81 6.50
C ALA A 139 10.78 -16.77 6.54
N ALA A 140 11.48 -16.83 5.39
CA ALA A 140 12.87 -16.46 5.24
C ALA A 140 13.32 -16.33 3.77
N LEU A 141 14.34 -15.48 3.54
CA LEU A 141 15.26 -15.43 2.39
C LEU A 141 14.87 -14.45 1.29
N ASN A 142 15.24 -13.18 1.48
CA ASN A 142 15.65 -12.34 0.36
C ASN A 142 17.16 -12.11 0.51
N VAL A 143 17.94 -12.51 -0.49
CA VAL A 143 19.39 -12.25 -0.56
C VAL A 143 19.60 -11.26 -1.68
N GLU A 144 20.04 -10.05 -1.35
CA GLU A 144 20.35 -8.99 -2.33
C GLU A 144 21.87 -8.76 -2.41
N ASP A 145 22.38 -8.70 -3.64
CA ASP A 145 23.79 -8.48 -3.91
C ASP A 145 24.12 -6.98 -3.96
N PHE A 146 25.13 -6.59 -3.21
CA PHE A 146 25.73 -5.25 -3.21
C PHE A 146 27.21 -5.34 -3.62
N ALA A 147 27.75 -4.23 -4.11
CA ALA A 147 29.17 -4.11 -4.48
C ALA A 147 29.66 -5.23 -5.43
N GLN A 148 28.89 -5.53 -6.49
CA GLN A 148 29.19 -6.60 -7.46
C GLN A 148 29.29 -8.00 -6.81
N GLY A 149 28.46 -8.28 -5.80
CA GLY A 149 28.40 -9.58 -5.10
C GLY A 149 29.37 -9.72 -3.93
N LYS A 150 30.17 -8.69 -3.60
CA LYS A 150 31.11 -8.74 -2.47
C LYS A 150 30.42 -8.66 -1.11
N VAL A 151 29.23 -8.09 -1.06
CA VAL A 151 28.43 -7.93 0.16
C VAL A 151 27.02 -8.39 -0.14
N GLN A 152 26.44 -9.18 0.75
CA GLN A 152 25.06 -9.64 0.65
C GLN A 152 24.24 -9.14 1.84
N LEU A 153 23.02 -8.74 1.53
CA LEU A 153 21.97 -8.46 2.51
C LEU A 153 21.04 -9.66 2.58
N PHE A 154 20.83 -10.21 3.76
CA PHE A 154 19.97 -11.36 4.03
C PHE A 154 18.81 -10.95 4.94
N GLU A 155 17.59 -11.05 4.42
CA GLU A 155 16.35 -10.86 5.19
C GLU A 155 15.75 -12.20 5.65
N THR A 156 15.38 -12.28 6.92
CA THR A 156 14.63 -13.43 7.45
C THR A 156 13.63 -13.04 8.53
N ARG A 157 12.52 -13.77 8.61
CA ARG A 157 11.52 -13.57 9.65
C ARG A 157 11.89 -14.39 10.89
N ILE A 158 12.00 -13.71 12.04
CA ILE A 158 12.33 -14.34 13.31
C ILE A 158 11.16 -15.20 13.78
N ARG A 159 11.37 -16.51 13.83
CA ARG A 159 10.38 -17.48 14.30
C ARG A 159 10.34 -17.54 15.82
N ARG A 160 9.23 -18.05 16.37
CA ARG A 160 9.07 -18.26 17.82
C ARG A 160 10.14 -19.16 18.44
N HIS A 161 10.71 -20.07 17.66
CA HIS A 161 11.71 -21.04 18.13
C HIS A 161 13.06 -20.83 17.43
N ALA A 162 13.28 -19.64 16.86
CA ALA A 162 14.57 -19.31 16.26
C ALA A 162 15.65 -19.26 17.36
N PRO A 163 16.83 -19.88 17.17
CA PRO A 163 17.91 -19.88 18.17
C PRO A 163 18.39 -18.49 18.59
N ILE A 164 18.16 -17.49 17.73
CA ILE A 164 18.61 -16.11 17.91
C ILE A 164 17.54 -15.20 18.54
N ALA A 165 16.33 -15.71 18.77
CA ALA A 165 15.23 -14.91 19.31
C ALA A 165 15.39 -14.72 20.83
N ARG A 166 15.03 -13.52 21.32
CA ARG A 166 15.02 -13.14 22.75
C ARG A 166 16.40 -13.18 23.42
N ILE A 167 17.46 -13.03 22.65
CA ILE A 167 18.84 -12.90 23.13
C ILE A 167 19.31 -11.48 22.78
N PRO A 168 19.86 -10.71 23.75
CA PRO A 168 20.49 -9.43 23.45
C PRO A 168 21.58 -9.59 22.38
N LEU A 169 21.64 -8.68 21.41
CA LEU A 169 22.55 -8.79 20.27
C LEU A 169 24.02 -8.81 20.66
N LYS A 170 24.40 -8.18 21.78
CA LYS A 170 25.75 -8.23 22.34
C LYS A 170 26.15 -9.64 22.83
N ASP A 171 25.16 -10.43 23.24
CA ASP A 171 25.35 -11.80 23.74
C ASP A 171 25.14 -12.84 22.63
N LEU A 172 24.73 -12.38 21.43
CA LEU A 172 24.44 -13.23 20.29
C LEU A 172 25.71 -13.56 19.51
N THR A 173 25.97 -14.85 19.29
CA THR A 173 27.08 -15.30 18.45
C THR A 173 26.64 -15.36 16.99
N LEU A 174 26.99 -14.33 16.22
CA LEU A 174 26.83 -14.31 14.76
C LEU A 174 28.12 -14.81 14.09
N PRO A 175 28.04 -15.43 12.89
CA PRO A 175 29.22 -15.79 12.12
C PRO A 175 30.11 -14.58 11.85
N GLN A 176 31.42 -14.81 11.82
CA GLN A 176 32.39 -13.74 11.57
C GLN A 176 32.13 -13.09 10.20
N GLY A 177 32.01 -11.76 10.19
CA GLY A 177 31.72 -11.00 8.97
C GLY A 177 30.22 -10.91 8.63
N VAL A 178 29.33 -11.31 9.55
CA VAL A 178 27.88 -11.07 9.48
C VAL A 178 27.46 -10.11 10.59
N LEU A 179 26.69 -9.09 10.24
CA LEU A 179 26.19 -8.07 11.15
C LEU A 179 24.67 -7.98 11.04
N ALA A 180 23.96 -7.89 12.17
CA ALA A 180 22.56 -7.46 12.18
C ALA A 180 22.50 -5.97 11.80
N GLY A 181 21.97 -5.65 10.62
CA GLY A 181 21.93 -4.28 10.11
C GLY A 181 20.63 -3.54 10.44
N LEU A 182 19.51 -4.25 10.51
CA LEU A 182 18.19 -3.66 10.73
C LEU A 182 17.22 -4.67 11.36
N ILE A 183 16.38 -4.20 12.27
CA ILE A 183 15.19 -4.91 12.73
C ILE A 183 13.97 -4.13 12.24
N PHE A 184 13.08 -4.79 11.52
CA PHE A 184 11.78 -4.23 11.16
C PHE A 184 10.69 -4.89 12.01
N ARG A 185 10.08 -4.09 12.90
CA ARG A 185 9.09 -4.52 13.88
C ARG A 185 7.93 -3.54 13.89
N ASP A 186 6.70 -4.03 13.79
CA ASP A 186 5.48 -3.22 13.88
C ASP A 186 5.52 -1.94 13.04
N HIS A 187 5.95 -2.08 11.77
CA HIS A 187 6.13 -0.98 10.81
C HIS A 187 7.19 0.07 11.17
N ARG A 188 8.10 -0.25 12.10
CA ARG A 188 9.21 0.62 12.50
C ARG A 188 10.54 0.00 12.09
N MET A 189 11.41 0.85 11.55
CA MET A 189 12.82 0.54 11.32
C MET A 189 13.60 0.81 12.60
N ILE A 190 14.27 -0.21 13.11
CA ILE A 190 15.10 -0.15 14.33
C ILE A 190 16.53 -0.46 13.92
N ILE A 191 17.43 0.50 14.16
CA ILE A 191 18.88 0.28 14.00
C ILE A 191 19.36 -0.46 15.26
N PRO A 192 19.81 -1.72 15.14
CA PRO A 192 20.13 -2.55 16.28
C PRO A 192 21.37 -2.08 17.04
N HIS A 193 21.27 -2.06 18.36
CA HIS A 193 22.35 -1.86 19.32
C HIS A 193 22.54 -3.12 20.18
N GLY A 194 23.59 -3.18 20.99
CA GLY A 194 23.93 -4.39 21.75
C GLY A 194 22.84 -4.91 22.70
N ASP A 195 22.02 -4.02 23.27
CA ASP A 195 20.93 -4.39 24.18
C ASP A 195 19.62 -4.74 23.47
N ASP A 196 19.52 -4.43 22.17
CA ASP A 196 18.37 -4.85 21.38
C ASP A 196 18.35 -6.36 21.24
N MET A 197 17.18 -6.91 20.96
CA MET A 197 17.01 -8.34 20.72
C MET A 197 15.97 -8.56 19.63
N PHE A 198 16.17 -9.63 18.87
CA PHE A 198 15.16 -10.12 17.95
C PHE A 198 13.97 -10.70 18.72
N LEU A 199 12.76 -10.32 18.35
CA LEU A 199 11.53 -10.89 18.86
C LEU A 199 10.83 -11.74 17.79
N PRO A 200 10.09 -12.79 18.20
CA PRO A 200 9.28 -13.55 17.26
C PRO A 200 8.32 -12.65 16.48
N GLY A 201 8.39 -12.72 15.17
CA GLY A 201 7.57 -11.91 14.26
C GLY A 201 8.33 -10.77 13.58
N ASP A 202 9.52 -10.40 14.08
CA ASP A 202 10.39 -9.40 13.45
C ASP A 202 10.86 -9.86 12.07
N ASN A 203 11.06 -8.90 11.16
CA ASN A 203 11.92 -9.10 10.00
C ASN A 203 13.33 -8.61 10.36
N ALA A 204 14.29 -9.51 10.35
CA ALA A 204 15.69 -9.23 10.64
C ALA A 204 16.50 -9.16 9.34
N TYR A 205 17.36 -8.16 9.25
CA TYR A 205 18.25 -7.95 8.12
C TYR A 205 19.69 -8.12 8.57
N PHE A 206 20.42 -8.98 7.88
CA PHE A 206 21.82 -9.27 8.13
C PHE A 206 22.66 -8.85 6.93
N ILE A 207 23.82 -8.25 7.16
CA ILE A 207 24.75 -7.82 6.11
C ILE A 207 26.07 -8.54 6.32
N GLY A 208 26.66 -9.07 5.27
CA GLY A 208 27.95 -9.73 5.38
C GLY A 208 28.57 -10.14 4.05
N LEU A 209 29.68 -10.85 4.14
CA LEU A 209 30.32 -11.48 2.97
C LEU A 209 29.42 -12.59 2.42
N GLN A 210 29.37 -12.75 1.10
CA GLN A 210 28.51 -13.72 0.42
C GLN A 210 28.58 -15.12 1.03
N GLU A 211 29.79 -15.70 1.10
CA GLU A 211 30.01 -17.06 1.61
C GLU A 211 29.47 -17.24 3.05
N ARG A 212 29.59 -16.20 3.88
CA ARG A 212 29.15 -16.21 5.27
C ARG A 212 27.64 -16.08 5.39
N ILE A 213 27.02 -15.28 4.53
CA ILE A 213 25.57 -15.14 4.47
C ILE A 213 24.93 -16.43 3.97
N GLU A 214 25.51 -17.08 2.97
CA GLU A 214 25.03 -18.38 2.48
C GLU A 214 25.06 -19.44 3.59
N GLU A 215 26.18 -19.61 4.30
CA GLU A 215 26.31 -20.51 5.45
C GLU A 215 25.31 -20.17 6.57
N PHE A 216 25.24 -18.88 6.93
CA PHE A 216 24.39 -18.42 8.03
C PHE A 216 22.91 -18.61 7.73
N SER A 217 22.49 -18.32 6.50
CA SER A 217 21.10 -18.45 6.06
C SER A 217 20.59 -19.88 6.20
N GLN A 218 21.41 -20.87 5.87
CA GLN A 218 21.08 -22.29 6.01
C GLN A 218 20.93 -22.72 7.48
N SER A 219 21.69 -22.10 8.39
CA SER A 219 21.62 -22.40 9.83
C SER A 219 20.37 -21.84 10.51
N LEU A 220 19.91 -20.66 10.07
CA LEU A 220 18.74 -19.98 10.63
C LEU A 220 17.42 -20.42 10.02
N VAL A 221 17.47 -20.90 8.79
CA VAL A 221 16.29 -21.23 7.99
C VAL A 221 16.28 -22.74 7.79
N PRO A 222 15.35 -23.48 8.42
CA PRO A 222 15.16 -24.88 8.09
C PRO A 222 14.89 -25.01 6.59
N SER A 223 15.54 -25.98 5.94
CA SER A 223 15.52 -26.28 4.50
C SER A 223 14.12 -26.46 3.88
N ASP A 224 13.07 -26.43 4.69
CA ASP A 224 11.65 -26.58 4.36
C ASP A 224 10.85 -25.27 4.24
N THR A 225 11.49 -24.09 4.17
CA THR A 225 10.81 -22.86 3.72
C THR A 225 10.43 -22.96 2.25
N LYS A 226 9.32 -23.64 1.97
CA LYS A 226 8.79 -23.77 0.62
C LYS A 226 8.35 -22.41 0.12
N LYS A 227 8.87 -22.00 -1.04
CA LYS A 227 8.31 -20.88 -1.81
C LYS A 227 6.81 -21.12 -1.97
N LEU A 228 6.03 -20.03 -1.86
CA LEU A 228 4.58 -20.08 -2.05
C LEU A 228 4.28 -20.60 -3.46
N ALA A 229 3.79 -21.84 -3.55
CA ALA A 229 3.56 -22.48 -4.85
C ALA A 229 2.12 -22.35 -5.33
N ARG A 230 1.15 -22.27 -4.40
CA ARG A 230 -0.28 -22.31 -4.71
C ARG A 230 -1.07 -21.40 -3.78
N VAL A 231 -2.01 -20.64 -4.35
CA VAL A 231 -2.90 -19.74 -3.60
C VAL A 231 -4.34 -19.91 -4.11
N ALA A 232 -5.29 -19.90 -3.17
CA ALA A 232 -6.71 -19.76 -3.46
C ALA A 232 -7.18 -18.39 -2.99
N ILE A 233 -7.83 -17.62 -3.87
CA ILE A 233 -8.39 -16.30 -3.59
C ILE A 233 -9.93 -16.41 -3.64
N ILE A 234 -10.60 -15.97 -2.59
CA ILE A 234 -12.06 -15.91 -2.55
C ILE A 234 -12.47 -14.47 -2.90
N GLY A 235 -13.05 -14.30 -4.08
CA GLY A 235 -13.50 -13.02 -4.65
C GLY A 235 -12.63 -12.55 -5.82
N ALA A 236 -13.26 -12.40 -7.00
CA ALA A 236 -12.73 -11.79 -8.22
C ALA A 236 -13.12 -10.31 -8.34
N GLY A 237 -13.24 -9.61 -7.20
CA GLY A 237 -13.33 -8.15 -7.15
C GLY A 237 -12.01 -7.48 -7.59
N ARG A 238 -11.96 -6.15 -7.61
CA ARG A 238 -10.77 -5.41 -8.08
C ARG A 238 -9.48 -5.81 -7.36
N THR A 239 -9.49 -5.86 -6.03
CA THR A 239 -8.33 -6.30 -5.22
C THR A 239 -7.95 -7.76 -5.50
N GLY A 240 -8.93 -8.67 -5.57
CA GLY A 240 -8.69 -10.09 -5.82
C GLY A 240 -8.09 -10.34 -7.22
N ARG A 241 -8.59 -9.63 -8.23
CA ARG A 241 -8.01 -9.66 -9.59
C ARG A 241 -6.59 -9.09 -9.61
N ALA A 242 -6.36 -7.96 -8.95
CA ALA A 242 -5.04 -7.35 -8.84
C ALA A 242 -4.03 -8.34 -8.25
N LEU A 243 -4.36 -8.92 -7.09
CA LEU A 243 -3.52 -9.89 -6.40
C LEU A 243 -3.31 -11.17 -7.24
N ALA A 244 -4.35 -11.68 -7.89
CA ALA A 244 -4.27 -12.87 -8.72
C ALA A 244 -3.25 -12.71 -9.86
N LEU A 245 -3.31 -11.60 -10.59
CA LEU A 245 -2.40 -11.29 -11.69
C LEU A 245 -0.96 -11.08 -11.20
N MET A 246 -0.79 -10.45 -10.03
CA MET A 246 0.54 -10.27 -9.43
C MET A 246 1.19 -11.61 -9.06
N LEU A 247 0.46 -12.47 -8.35
CA LEU A 247 0.95 -13.78 -7.92
C LEU A 247 1.24 -14.70 -9.12
N GLU A 248 0.40 -14.67 -10.14
CA GLU A 248 0.60 -15.43 -11.37
C GLU A 248 1.90 -15.03 -12.09
N ARG A 249 2.17 -13.73 -12.23
CA ARG A 249 3.43 -13.22 -12.82
C ARG A 249 4.67 -13.68 -12.05
N GLN A 250 4.51 -13.99 -10.77
CA GLN A 250 5.57 -14.51 -9.91
C GLN A 250 5.67 -16.05 -9.93
N GLY A 251 4.90 -16.72 -10.79
CA GLY A 251 4.92 -18.17 -10.98
C GLY A 251 4.10 -18.95 -9.95
N VAL A 252 3.25 -18.29 -9.16
CA VAL A 252 2.37 -18.94 -8.20
C VAL A 252 1.14 -19.50 -8.92
N GLN A 253 0.75 -20.73 -8.60
CA GLN A 253 -0.48 -21.31 -9.16
C GLN A 253 -1.70 -20.73 -8.43
N VAL A 254 -2.46 -19.87 -9.11
CA VAL A 254 -3.59 -19.14 -8.53
C VAL A 254 -4.92 -19.77 -8.93
N LYS A 255 -5.80 -19.98 -7.95
CA LYS A 255 -7.23 -20.26 -8.17
C LYS A 255 -8.06 -19.14 -7.56
N VAL A 256 -9.00 -18.58 -8.31
CA VAL A 256 -9.90 -17.54 -7.81
C VAL A 256 -11.33 -18.06 -7.86
N ILE A 257 -12.06 -17.90 -6.75
CA ILE A 257 -13.45 -18.36 -6.63
C ILE A 257 -14.35 -17.13 -6.47
N ASP A 258 -15.32 -16.93 -7.35
CA ASP A 258 -16.32 -15.87 -7.21
C ASP A 258 -17.71 -16.38 -7.64
N ARG A 259 -18.75 -15.88 -6.97
CA ARG A 259 -20.15 -16.20 -7.33
C ARG A 259 -20.60 -15.53 -8.62
N SER A 260 -19.93 -14.45 -9.04
CA SER A 260 -20.28 -13.67 -10.23
C SER A 260 -19.53 -14.22 -11.44
N ARG A 261 -20.30 -14.83 -12.34
CA ARG A 261 -19.80 -15.36 -13.60
C ARG A 261 -19.07 -14.30 -14.44
N GLU A 262 -19.63 -13.10 -14.55
CA GLU A 262 -19.02 -11.98 -15.26
C GLU A 262 -17.62 -11.63 -14.72
N ARG A 263 -17.45 -11.60 -13.40
CA ARG A 263 -16.15 -11.32 -12.77
C ARG A 263 -15.15 -12.44 -12.99
N CYS A 264 -15.60 -13.70 -12.95
CA CYS A 264 -14.75 -14.84 -13.28
C CYS A 264 -14.27 -14.75 -14.74
N GLU A 265 -15.19 -14.49 -15.69
CA GLU A 265 -14.89 -14.43 -17.12
C GLU A 265 -13.92 -13.28 -17.43
N LEU A 266 -14.13 -12.11 -16.82
CA LEU A 266 -13.22 -10.97 -16.92
C LEU A 266 -11.81 -11.33 -16.44
N LEU A 267 -11.69 -11.99 -15.28
CA LEU A 267 -10.39 -12.39 -14.74
C LEU A 267 -9.75 -13.49 -15.59
N ALA A 268 -10.51 -14.49 -16.02
CA ALA A 268 -10.02 -15.58 -16.87
C ALA A 268 -9.42 -15.04 -18.17
N GLY A 269 -10.01 -13.99 -18.77
CA GLY A 269 -9.45 -13.31 -19.94
C GLY A 269 -8.14 -12.55 -19.69
N MET A 270 -7.78 -12.28 -18.43
CA MET A 270 -6.55 -11.58 -18.04
C MET A 270 -5.45 -12.54 -17.57
N MET A 271 -5.80 -13.77 -17.18
CA MET A 271 -4.87 -14.77 -16.65
C MET A 271 -4.34 -15.69 -17.75
N SER A 272 -3.12 -16.20 -17.58
CA SER A 272 -2.48 -17.09 -18.56
C SER A 272 -2.49 -18.57 -18.16
N THR A 273 -2.43 -18.84 -16.85
CA THR A 273 -2.20 -20.17 -16.25
C THR A 273 -3.10 -20.44 -15.04
N GLY A 274 -3.59 -19.39 -14.37
CA GLY A 274 -4.49 -19.54 -13.24
C GLY A 274 -5.94 -19.84 -13.64
N LEU A 275 -6.73 -20.22 -12.65
CA LEU A 275 -8.10 -20.69 -12.84
C LEU A 275 -9.10 -19.78 -12.13
N ALA A 276 -10.13 -19.32 -12.84
CA ALA A 276 -11.31 -18.70 -12.23
C ALA A 276 -12.44 -19.73 -12.13
N ILE A 277 -13.03 -19.86 -10.95
CA ILE A 277 -14.10 -20.81 -10.62
C ILE A 277 -15.34 -20.02 -10.20
N CYS A 278 -16.45 -20.37 -10.84
CA CYS A 278 -17.80 -20.06 -10.42
C CYS A 278 -18.57 -21.40 -10.38
#